data_AF-A0A1F5TPX1-F1
#
_entry.id   AF-A0A1F5TPX1-F1
#
_cell.length_a   1.000
_cell.length_b   1.000
_cell.length_c   1.000
_cell.angle_alpha   90.00
_cell.angle_beta   90.00
_cell.angle_gamma   90.00
#
_symmetry.space_group_name_H-M   'P 1'
#
loop_
_entity.id
_entity.type
_entity.pdbx_description
1 polymer ?
#
loop_
_entity_poly.entity_id
_entity_poly.type
_entity_poly.pdbx_seq_one_letter_code
_entity_poly.pdbx_strand_id
1 'polypeptide(L)'
;MTNNKTTKKEIVPYTDEQTKKFIMSASFEYVPKTILKELGEMIPKFLDGDKKERDKMLDKVNDKTMKVMRVYGFETHVPLAESVPEGVRTVAIELSNQLQKEYNCQTPSEFALVEVIANSYARVLDYSRAFNSCQKIEYLSSEKNGYYTMISKEVDKANRQFISALTTLKHIKSPGFDITVKAKTAFVSQNQQINSNKDNKDEKIIDSK
;
A
#
# COMPACT_ATOMS: atom_id res chain seq x y z
N MET A 1 -12.85 -64.08 -31.84
CA MET A 1 -13.24 -63.32 -30.64
C MET A 1 -11.98 -62.95 -29.86
N THR A 2 -11.39 -61.79 -30.16
CA THR A 2 -10.18 -61.28 -29.50
C THR A 2 -10.60 -60.36 -28.35
N ASN A 3 -10.40 -60.84 -27.13
CA ASN A 3 -10.83 -60.20 -25.91
C ASN A 3 -9.76 -59.16 -25.49
N ASN A 4 -9.92 -57.91 -25.94
CA ASN A 4 -9.08 -56.79 -25.53
C ASN A 4 -9.44 -56.40 -24.07
N LYS A 5 -8.82 -57.08 -23.10
CA LYS A 5 -8.85 -56.65 -21.70
C LYS A 5 -8.07 -55.34 -21.58
N THR A 6 -8.80 -54.24 -21.51
CA THR A 6 -8.28 -52.95 -21.06
C THR A 6 -7.87 -53.09 -19.60
N THR A 7 -6.56 -53.25 -19.37
CA THR A 7 -5.95 -53.17 -18.05
C THR A 7 -6.15 -51.76 -17.50
N LYS A 8 -7.06 -51.61 -16.54
CA LYS A 8 -7.22 -50.35 -15.78
C LYS A 8 -5.87 -50.07 -15.09
N LYS A 9 -5.23 -48.97 -15.46
CA LYS A 9 -4.05 -48.48 -14.75
C LYS A 9 -4.42 -48.24 -13.28
N GLU A 10 -3.64 -48.83 -12.38
CA GLU A 10 -3.80 -48.66 -10.95
C GLU A 10 -3.55 -47.19 -10.58
N ILE A 11 -4.50 -46.59 -9.86
CA ILE A 11 -4.43 -45.16 -9.51
C ILE A 11 -3.57 -45.05 -8.25
N VAL A 12 -2.32 -44.62 -8.42
CA VAL A 12 -1.40 -44.35 -7.31
C VAL A 12 -1.55 -42.88 -6.86
N PRO A 13 -1.69 -42.59 -5.56
CA PRO A 13 -1.74 -41.22 -5.05
C PRO A 13 -0.47 -40.44 -5.42
N TYR A 14 -0.63 -39.17 -5.80
CA TYR A 14 0.51 -38.29 -6.02
C TYR A 14 1.24 -37.99 -4.72
N THR A 15 2.56 -37.86 -4.81
CA THR A 15 3.38 -37.30 -3.73
C THR A 15 3.04 -35.82 -3.49
N ASP A 16 3.40 -35.29 -2.33
CA ASP A 16 3.18 -33.87 -1.98
C ASP A 16 3.81 -32.92 -3.00
N GLU A 17 5.02 -33.23 -3.49
CA GLU A 17 5.70 -32.41 -4.50
C GLU A 17 5.00 -32.44 -5.86
N GLN A 18 4.47 -33.59 -6.26
CA GLN A 18 3.72 -33.73 -7.51
C GLN A 18 2.38 -32.98 -7.42
N THR A 19 1.70 -33.09 -6.29
CA THR A 19 0.46 -32.34 -6.00
C THR A 19 0.73 -30.84 -6.00
N LYS A 20 1.81 -30.39 -5.34
CA LYS A 20 2.24 -28.98 -5.34
C LYS A 20 2.57 -28.48 -6.75
N LYS A 21 3.33 -29.24 -7.55
CA LYS A 21 3.63 -28.86 -8.94
C LYS A 21 2.38 -28.75 -9.79
N PHE A 22 1.43 -29.69 -9.64
CA PHE A 22 0.17 -29.65 -10.34
C PHE A 22 -0.63 -28.39 -9.99
N ILE A 23 -0.79 -28.08 -8.69
CA ILE A 23 -1.49 -26.87 -8.23
C ILE A 23 -0.78 -25.60 -8.73
N MET A 24 0.55 -25.54 -8.64
CA MET A 24 1.32 -24.37 -9.11
C MET A 24 1.29 -24.21 -10.64
N SER A 25 1.02 -25.29 -11.38
CA SER A 25 0.84 -25.26 -12.85
C SER A 25 -0.59 -24.96 -13.27
N ALA A 26 -1.55 -24.99 -12.34
CA ALA A 26 -2.93 -24.70 -12.65
C ALA A 26 -3.11 -23.20 -12.92
N SER A 27 -3.68 -22.89 -14.07
CA SER A 27 -4.10 -21.53 -14.42
C SER A 27 -5.33 -21.17 -13.59
N PHE A 28 -5.13 -20.36 -12.55
CA PHE A 28 -6.24 -19.78 -11.81
C PHE A 28 -6.63 -18.41 -12.35
N GLU A 29 -7.92 -18.14 -12.31
CA GLU A 29 -8.51 -16.90 -12.83
C GLU A 29 -8.02 -15.63 -12.13
N TYR A 30 -7.47 -15.74 -10.91
CA TYR A 30 -6.92 -14.63 -10.14
C TYR A 30 -5.41 -14.44 -10.31
N VAL A 31 -4.73 -15.26 -11.12
CA VAL A 31 -3.30 -15.10 -11.39
C VAL A 31 -3.11 -14.04 -12.49
N PRO A 32 -2.43 -12.91 -12.23
CA PRO A 32 -2.26 -11.81 -13.19
C PRO A 32 -1.79 -12.25 -14.58
N LYS A 33 -0.77 -13.11 -14.63
CA LYS A 33 -0.18 -13.62 -15.89
C LYS A 33 -1.19 -14.41 -16.72
N THR A 34 -2.07 -15.17 -16.07
CA THR A 34 -3.10 -15.97 -16.73
C THR A 34 -4.13 -15.05 -17.39
N ILE A 35 -4.64 -14.06 -16.65
CA ILE A 35 -5.64 -13.10 -17.16
C ILE A 35 -5.07 -12.32 -18.36
N LEU A 36 -3.83 -11.84 -18.25
CA LEU A 36 -3.14 -11.12 -19.33
C LEU A 36 -2.98 -11.96 -20.59
N LYS A 37 -2.57 -13.23 -20.43
CA LYS A 37 -2.42 -14.15 -21.55
C LYS A 37 -3.76 -14.40 -22.24
N GLU A 38 -4.81 -14.69 -21.47
CA GLU A 38 -6.16 -14.92 -22.01
C GLU A 38 -6.69 -13.69 -22.76
N LEU A 39 -6.54 -12.49 -22.19
CA LEU A 39 -6.94 -11.25 -22.86
C LEU A 39 -6.13 -11.04 -24.15
N GLY A 40 -4.81 -11.27 -24.11
CA GLY A 40 -3.92 -11.17 -25.27
C GLY A 40 -4.31 -12.11 -26.42
N GLU A 41 -4.84 -13.30 -26.12
CA GLU A 41 -5.36 -14.25 -27.12
C GLU A 41 -6.73 -13.83 -27.68
N MET A 42 -7.51 -13.06 -26.91
CA MET A 42 -8.84 -12.57 -27.32
C MET A 42 -8.79 -11.28 -28.13
N ILE A 43 -7.83 -10.39 -27.85
CA ILE A 43 -7.72 -9.08 -28.51
C ILE A 43 -7.67 -9.18 -30.05
N PRO A 44 -6.82 -10.02 -30.67
CA PRO A 44 -6.78 -10.13 -32.13
C PRO A 44 -8.12 -10.59 -32.72
N LYS A 45 -8.77 -11.57 -32.09
CA LYS A 45 -10.09 -12.06 -32.52
C LYS A 45 -11.17 -10.98 -32.39
N PHE A 46 -11.02 -10.06 -31.44
CA PHE A 46 -11.95 -8.95 -31.24
C PHE A 46 -11.66 -7.76 -32.17
N LEU A 47 -10.40 -7.46 -32.49
CA LEU A 47 -10.07 -6.33 -33.37
C LEU A 47 -10.20 -6.69 -34.86
N ASP A 48 -9.77 -7.90 -35.23
CA ASP A 48 -9.68 -8.34 -36.62
C ASP A 48 -10.86 -9.23 -37.05
N GLY A 49 -11.70 -9.65 -36.09
CA GLY A 49 -12.86 -10.50 -36.34
C GLY A 49 -14.02 -9.80 -37.05
N ASP A 50 -14.92 -10.59 -37.63
CA ASP A 50 -16.13 -10.05 -38.24
C ASP A 50 -17.08 -9.45 -37.18
N LYS A 51 -18.13 -8.73 -37.61
CA LYS A 51 -19.07 -8.09 -36.67
C LYS A 51 -19.73 -9.11 -35.71
N LYS A 52 -20.04 -10.31 -36.20
CA LYS A 52 -20.73 -11.34 -35.45
C LYS A 52 -19.81 -12.00 -34.41
N GLU A 53 -18.54 -12.16 -34.73
CA GLU A 53 -17.51 -12.61 -33.79
C GLU A 53 -17.24 -11.56 -32.71
N ARG A 54 -17.17 -10.28 -33.09
CA ARG A 54 -17.01 -9.17 -32.16
C ARG A 54 -18.14 -9.09 -31.14
N ASP A 55 -19.39 -9.12 -31.59
CA ASP A 55 -20.55 -9.04 -30.71
C ASP A 55 -20.61 -10.21 -29.72
N LYS A 56 -20.19 -11.43 -30.14
CA LYS A 56 -20.13 -12.61 -29.27
C LYS A 56 -19.00 -12.54 -28.22
N MET A 57 -17.95 -11.79 -28.50
CA MET A 57 -16.75 -11.71 -27.65
C MET A 57 -16.76 -10.47 -26.76
N LEU A 58 -17.59 -9.46 -27.05
CA LEU A 58 -17.60 -8.17 -26.37
C LEU A 58 -17.64 -8.31 -24.85
N ASP A 59 -18.60 -9.07 -24.30
CA ASP A 59 -18.74 -9.23 -22.85
C ASP A 59 -17.53 -9.92 -22.23
N LYS A 60 -16.95 -10.91 -22.91
CA LYS A 60 -15.77 -11.65 -22.43
C LYS A 60 -14.52 -10.76 -22.44
N VAL A 61 -14.34 -9.98 -23.50
CA VAL A 61 -13.24 -9.03 -23.61
C VAL A 61 -13.38 -7.94 -22.57
N ASN A 62 -14.59 -7.40 -22.35
CA ASN A 62 -14.84 -6.39 -21.31
C ASN A 62 -14.55 -6.93 -19.91
N ASP A 63 -15.05 -8.13 -19.57
CA ASP A 63 -14.77 -8.76 -18.26
C ASP A 63 -13.26 -8.96 -18.02
N LYS A 64 -12.55 -9.51 -19.01
CA LYS A 64 -11.09 -9.73 -18.90
C LYS A 64 -10.33 -8.41 -18.86
N THR A 65 -10.77 -7.40 -19.61
CA THR A 65 -10.18 -6.05 -19.58
C THR A 65 -10.32 -5.44 -18.20
N MET A 66 -11.50 -5.50 -17.58
CA MET A 66 -11.70 -5.01 -16.21
C MET A 66 -10.81 -5.74 -15.19
N LYS A 67 -10.64 -7.05 -15.34
CA LYS A 67 -9.72 -7.83 -14.49
C LYS A 67 -8.27 -7.39 -14.68
N VAL A 68 -7.82 -7.17 -15.91
CA VAL A 68 -6.47 -6.63 -16.19
C VAL A 68 -6.31 -5.23 -15.62
N MET A 69 -7.31 -4.36 -15.75
CA MET A 69 -7.23 -3.02 -15.16
C MET A 69 -7.04 -3.08 -13.64
N ARG A 70 -7.77 -3.96 -12.94
CA ARG A 70 -7.57 -4.17 -11.50
C ARG A 70 -6.18 -4.73 -11.14
N VAL A 71 -5.59 -5.56 -12.02
CA VAL A 71 -4.21 -6.06 -11.86
C VAL A 71 -3.21 -4.91 -11.93
N TYR A 72 -3.38 -4.00 -12.90
CA TYR A 72 -2.60 -2.77 -13.04
C TYR A 72 -3.27 -1.61 -12.29
N GLY A 73 -3.65 -1.89 -11.05
CA GLY A 73 -4.49 -0.99 -10.26
C GLY A 73 -3.81 0.37 -10.00
N PHE A 74 -2.49 0.39 -9.82
CA PHE A 74 -1.75 1.63 -9.56
C PHE A 74 -1.57 2.49 -10.80
N GLU A 75 -1.64 1.92 -12.00
CA GLU A 75 -1.56 2.65 -13.27
C GLU A 75 -2.94 3.08 -13.78
N THR A 76 -3.96 2.25 -13.54
CA THR A 76 -5.31 2.49 -14.04
C THR A 76 -6.22 3.18 -13.03
N HIS A 77 -5.84 3.14 -11.74
CA HIS A 77 -6.63 3.61 -10.61
C HIS A 77 -8.03 3.01 -10.49
N VAL A 78 -8.32 1.90 -11.17
CA VAL A 78 -9.64 1.25 -11.10
C VAL A 78 -10.00 0.85 -9.67
N PRO A 79 -9.12 0.18 -8.89
CA PRO A 79 -9.42 -0.14 -7.49
C PRO A 79 -9.68 1.10 -6.62
N LEU A 80 -8.90 2.18 -6.82
CA LEU A 80 -9.12 3.45 -6.14
C LEU A 80 -10.50 4.03 -6.49
N ALA A 81 -10.86 4.06 -7.77
CA ALA A 81 -12.16 4.56 -8.22
C ALA A 81 -13.34 3.71 -7.70
N GLU A 82 -13.18 2.39 -7.63
CA GLU A 82 -14.17 1.47 -7.07
C GLU A 82 -14.35 1.65 -5.55
N SER A 83 -13.32 2.15 -4.85
CA SER A 83 -13.33 2.36 -3.41
C SER A 83 -13.96 3.67 -2.92
N VAL A 84 -14.41 4.54 -3.85
CA VAL A 84 -15.04 5.83 -3.54
C VAL A 84 -16.35 6.02 -4.34
N PRO A 85 -17.27 6.88 -3.86
CA PRO A 85 -18.49 7.22 -4.59
C PRO A 85 -18.20 7.84 -5.95
N GLU A 86 -19.07 7.59 -6.92
CA GLU A 86 -18.87 7.97 -8.33
C GLU A 86 -18.51 9.45 -8.52
N GLY A 87 -19.22 10.35 -7.83
CA GLY A 87 -19.03 11.80 -7.96
C GLY A 87 -17.67 12.33 -7.50
N VAL A 88 -16.86 11.53 -6.81
CA VAL A 88 -15.50 11.93 -6.35
C VAL A 88 -14.39 11.07 -6.94
N ARG A 89 -14.71 10.12 -7.85
CA ARG A 89 -13.73 9.22 -8.48
C ARG A 89 -12.65 9.98 -9.24
N THR A 90 -13.04 10.92 -10.09
CA THR A 90 -12.11 11.70 -10.92
C THR A 90 -11.15 12.53 -10.06
N VAL A 91 -11.65 13.11 -8.96
CA VAL A 91 -10.83 13.85 -8.00
C VAL A 91 -9.83 12.94 -7.29
N ALA A 92 -10.25 11.73 -6.89
CA ALA A 92 -9.36 10.75 -6.28
C ALA A 92 -8.23 10.35 -7.25
N ILE A 93 -8.57 10.03 -8.50
CA ILE A 93 -7.60 9.65 -9.53
C ILE A 93 -6.62 10.79 -9.79
N GLU A 94 -7.12 12.01 -10.01
CA GLU A 94 -6.28 13.15 -10.32
C GLU A 94 -5.35 13.52 -9.17
N LEU A 95 -5.85 13.49 -7.92
CA LEU A 95 -5.00 13.72 -6.75
C LEU A 95 -3.92 12.63 -6.62
N SER A 96 -4.25 11.36 -6.88
CA SER A 96 -3.27 10.27 -6.89
C SER A 96 -2.16 10.53 -7.91
N ASN A 97 -2.51 10.87 -9.15
CA ASN A 97 -1.55 11.20 -10.21
C ASN A 97 -0.65 12.37 -9.81
N GLN A 98 -1.21 13.45 -9.26
CA GLN A 98 -0.45 14.63 -8.84
C GLN A 98 0.53 14.30 -7.72
N LEU A 99 0.10 13.55 -6.71
CA LEU A 99 0.96 13.17 -5.58
C LEU A 99 2.06 12.18 -6.01
N GLN A 100 1.75 11.23 -6.89
CA GLN A 100 2.77 10.33 -7.43
C GLN A 100 3.88 11.12 -8.14
N LYS A 101 3.49 12.15 -8.91
CA LYS A 101 4.43 13.05 -9.59
C LYS A 101 5.18 13.96 -8.62
N GLU A 102 4.48 14.60 -7.68
CA GLU A 102 5.05 15.53 -6.68
C GLU A 102 6.15 14.84 -5.86
N TYR A 103 5.88 13.62 -5.40
CA TYR A 103 6.79 12.86 -4.54
C TYR A 103 7.69 11.89 -5.30
N ASN A 104 7.66 11.91 -6.65
CA ASN A 104 8.41 10.98 -7.51
C ASN A 104 8.33 9.53 -6.99
N CYS A 105 7.10 8.99 -6.94
CA CYS A 105 6.84 7.65 -6.43
C CYS A 105 7.40 6.58 -7.39
N GLN A 106 8.10 5.59 -6.84
CA GLN A 106 8.80 4.55 -7.58
C GLN A 106 8.50 3.14 -7.06
N THR A 107 8.01 3.01 -5.83
CA THR A 107 7.80 1.70 -5.20
C THR A 107 6.30 1.41 -5.01
N PRO A 108 5.88 0.13 -5.01
CA PRO A 108 4.49 -0.26 -4.76
C PRO A 108 3.91 0.28 -3.45
N SER A 109 4.73 0.37 -2.40
CA SER A 109 4.31 0.95 -1.11
C SER A 109 4.02 2.45 -1.22
N GLU A 110 4.77 3.18 -2.04
CA GLU A 110 4.52 4.60 -2.27
C GLU A 110 3.25 4.81 -3.10
N PHE A 111 3.04 4.01 -4.15
CA PHE A 111 1.81 4.05 -4.94
C PHE A 111 0.58 3.76 -4.07
N ALA A 112 0.63 2.68 -3.28
CA ALA A 112 -0.44 2.33 -2.35
C ALA A 112 -0.71 3.45 -1.34
N LEU A 113 0.33 4.07 -0.80
CA LEU A 113 0.18 5.15 0.17
C LEU A 113 -0.46 6.40 -0.46
N VAL A 114 -0.08 6.74 -1.68
CA VAL A 114 -0.71 7.84 -2.44
C VAL A 114 -2.18 7.56 -2.71
N GLU A 115 -2.55 6.34 -3.10
CA GLU A 115 -3.97 5.99 -3.27
C GLU A 115 -4.76 6.06 -1.96
N VAL A 116 -4.16 5.72 -0.81
CA VAL A 116 -4.78 5.90 0.51
C VAL A 116 -5.00 7.37 0.83
N ILE A 117 -4.05 8.25 0.51
CA ILE A 117 -4.20 9.71 0.66
C ILE A 117 -5.36 10.20 -0.20
N ALA A 118 -5.36 9.82 -1.48
CA ALA A 118 -6.38 10.22 -2.43
C ALA A 118 -7.79 9.71 -2.05
N ASN A 119 -7.92 8.44 -1.66
CA ASN A 119 -9.17 7.86 -1.17
C ASN A 119 -9.69 8.64 0.05
N SER A 120 -8.82 8.87 1.03
CA SER A 120 -9.20 9.56 2.28
C SER A 120 -9.68 10.97 2.00
N TYR A 121 -9.00 11.72 1.13
CA TYR A 121 -9.42 13.06 0.72
C TYR A 121 -10.76 13.05 -0.02
N ALA A 122 -10.94 12.14 -0.98
CA ALA A 122 -12.20 11.99 -1.71
C ALA A 122 -13.38 11.69 -0.77
N ARG A 123 -13.16 10.85 0.26
CA ARG A 123 -14.15 10.57 1.31
C ARG A 123 -14.44 11.80 2.19
N VAL A 124 -13.44 12.62 2.51
CA VAL A 124 -13.66 13.90 3.20
C VAL A 124 -14.61 14.78 2.38
N LEU A 125 -14.39 14.92 1.07
CA LEU A 125 -15.26 15.71 0.20
C LEU A 125 -16.68 15.16 0.14
N ASP A 126 -16.83 13.84 -0.06
CA ASP A 126 -18.13 13.21 -0.15
C ASP A 126 -18.93 13.32 1.15
N TYR A 127 -18.31 13.03 2.29
CA TYR A 127 -18.96 13.16 3.59
C TYR A 127 -19.26 14.61 3.96
N SER A 128 -18.39 15.56 3.59
CA SER A 128 -18.67 16.99 3.80
C SER A 128 -19.88 17.44 2.97
N ARG A 129 -20.00 16.96 1.73
CA ARG A 129 -21.17 17.19 0.89
C ARG A 129 -22.43 16.59 1.51
N ALA A 130 -22.38 15.34 1.97
CA ALA A 130 -23.50 14.69 2.65
C ALA A 130 -23.90 15.43 3.92
N PHE A 131 -22.93 15.91 4.69
CA PHE A 131 -23.15 16.71 5.90
C PHE A 131 -23.82 18.06 5.59
N ASN A 132 -23.42 18.74 4.51
CA ASN A 132 -24.07 19.97 4.07
C ASN A 132 -25.55 19.75 3.72
N SER A 133 -25.91 18.60 3.14
CA SER A 133 -27.31 18.24 2.91
C SER A 133 -28.09 18.06 4.21
N CYS A 134 -27.42 17.68 5.30
CA CYS A 134 -28.03 17.49 6.62
C CYS A 134 -28.34 18.81 7.35
N GLN A 135 -27.71 19.92 6.96
CA GLN A 135 -27.94 21.24 7.56
C GLN A 135 -29.31 21.84 7.19
N LYS A 136 -29.93 21.38 6.11
CA LYS A 136 -31.29 21.76 5.74
C LYS A 136 -32.29 20.88 6.50
N ILE A 137 -32.49 21.19 7.77
CA ILE A 137 -33.34 20.39 8.66
C ILE A 137 -34.82 20.73 8.41
N GLU A 138 -35.55 19.79 7.81
CA GLU A 138 -37.02 19.89 7.66
C GLU A 138 -37.76 19.44 8.93
N TYR A 139 -37.23 18.44 9.64
CA TYR A 139 -37.76 17.93 10.91
C TYR A 139 -36.70 17.12 11.66
N LEU A 140 -36.84 17.05 12.99
CA LEU A 140 -35.92 16.35 13.90
C LEU A 140 -36.37 14.89 14.13
N SER A 141 -35.42 13.95 14.16
CA SER A 141 -35.67 12.56 14.57
C SER A 141 -34.43 11.90 15.18
N SER A 142 -34.60 10.84 15.97
CA SER A 142 -33.51 10.07 16.56
C SER A 142 -32.59 9.43 15.51
N GLU A 143 -33.18 8.93 14.43
CA GLU A 143 -32.48 8.27 13.32
C GLU A 143 -31.62 9.28 12.57
N LYS A 144 -32.15 10.49 12.30
CA LYS A 144 -31.39 11.58 11.69
C LYS A 144 -30.21 12.00 12.57
N ASN A 145 -30.43 12.16 13.88
CA ASN A 145 -29.35 12.49 14.80
C ASN A 145 -28.25 11.41 14.81
N GLY A 146 -28.62 10.13 14.75
CA GLY A 146 -27.68 9.01 14.63
C GLY A 146 -26.89 9.07 13.32
N TYR A 147 -27.56 9.30 12.20
CA TYR A 147 -26.93 9.44 10.89
C TYR A 147 -25.97 10.64 10.82
N TYR A 148 -26.37 11.81 11.35
CA TYR A 148 -25.51 13.00 11.39
C TYR A 148 -24.27 12.78 12.25
N THR A 149 -24.44 12.10 13.39
CA THR A 149 -23.33 11.70 14.25
C THR A 149 -22.38 10.75 13.53
N MET A 150 -22.91 9.79 12.76
CA MET A 150 -22.11 8.87 11.96
C MET A 150 -21.32 9.62 10.88
N ILE A 151 -21.96 10.49 10.09
CA ILE A 151 -21.27 11.27 9.06
C ILE A 151 -20.16 12.12 9.68
N SER A 152 -20.46 12.86 10.76
CA SER A 152 -19.46 13.70 11.44
C SER A 152 -18.23 12.89 11.86
N LYS A 153 -18.42 11.70 12.42
CA LYS A 153 -17.30 10.80 12.79
C LYS A 153 -16.52 10.29 11.58
N GLU A 154 -17.20 9.98 10.47
CA GLU A 154 -16.55 9.51 9.25
C GLU A 154 -15.77 10.62 8.53
N VAL A 155 -16.26 11.88 8.55
CA VAL A 155 -15.48 13.06 8.11
C VAL A 155 -14.17 13.15 8.90
N ASP A 156 -14.26 13.13 10.23
CA ASP A 156 -13.09 13.23 11.11
C ASP A 156 -12.10 12.08 10.90
N LYS A 157 -12.62 10.85 10.74
CA LYS A 157 -11.80 9.66 10.47
C LYS A 157 -11.09 9.76 9.13
N ALA A 158 -11.80 10.11 8.06
CA ALA A 158 -11.23 10.27 6.74
C ALA A 158 -10.16 11.39 6.74
N ASN A 159 -10.40 12.50 7.44
CA ASN A 159 -9.43 13.58 7.57
C ASN A 159 -8.17 13.15 8.33
N ARG A 160 -8.32 12.41 9.44
CA ARG A 160 -7.17 11.84 10.17
C ARG A 160 -6.37 10.86 9.32
N GLN A 161 -7.05 10.00 8.56
CA GLN A 161 -6.40 9.06 7.63
C GLN A 161 -5.61 9.81 6.55
N PHE A 162 -6.21 10.85 5.96
CA PHE A 162 -5.56 11.72 4.99
C PHE A 162 -4.26 12.34 5.55
N ILE A 163 -4.35 13.00 6.71
CA ILE A 163 -3.20 13.66 7.34
C ILE A 163 -2.10 12.64 7.68
N SER A 164 -2.49 11.49 8.26
CA SER A 164 -1.55 10.46 8.70
C SER A 164 -0.81 9.83 7.51
N ALA A 165 -1.54 9.50 6.44
CA ALA A 165 -0.96 8.92 5.23
C ALA A 165 -0.03 9.92 4.52
N LEU A 166 -0.44 11.20 4.41
CA LEU A 166 0.38 12.24 3.79
C LEU A 166 1.66 12.51 4.59
N THR A 167 1.56 12.56 5.92
CA THR A 167 2.71 12.72 6.81
C THR A 167 3.67 11.53 6.67
N THR A 168 3.14 10.31 6.58
CA THR A 168 3.93 9.10 6.34
C THR A 168 4.67 9.15 5.00
N LEU A 169 3.99 9.59 3.93
CA LEU A 169 4.62 9.73 2.61
C LEU A 169 5.76 10.76 2.66
N LYS A 170 5.52 11.90 3.30
CA LYS A 170 6.55 12.92 3.51
C LYS A 170 7.75 12.38 4.27
N HIS A 171 7.55 11.57 5.31
CA HIS A 171 8.65 10.94 6.04
C HIS A 171 9.43 9.94 5.20
N ILE A 172 8.77 9.10 4.41
CA ILE A 172 9.44 8.16 3.49
C ILE A 172 10.29 8.91 2.45
N LYS A 173 9.79 10.06 1.98
CA LYS A 173 10.46 10.89 0.97
C LYS A 173 11.45 11.89 1.57
N SER A 174 11.52 12.01 2.88
CA SER A 174 12.52 12.82 3.56
C SER A 174 13.90 12.17 3.40
N PRO A 175 14.96 12.93 3.09
CA PRO A 175 16.29 12.36 3.02
C PRO A 175 16.67 11.73 4.37
N GLY A 176 17.25 10.52 4.33
CA GLY A 176 17.79 9.88 5.52
C GLY A 176 18.87 10.76 6.12
N PHE A 177 18.74 11.10 7.40
CA PHE A 177 19.79 11.82 8.11
C PHE A 177 20.96 10.87 8.37
N ASP A 178 22.02 10.95 7.57
CA ASP A 178 23.31 10.33 7.89
C ASP A 178 23.94 11.09 9.07
N ILE A 179 23.49 10.81 10.28
CA ILE A 179 24.13 11.30 11.50
C ILE A 179 25.42 10.51 11.69
N THR A 180 26.49 10.92 11.00
CA THR A 180 27.84 10.49 11.36
C THR A 180 28.20 11.18 12.68
N VAL A 181 27.96 10.50 13.81
CA VAL A 181 28.39 10.98 15.13
C VAL A 181 29.93 10.94 15.17
N LYS A 182 30.58 12.02 14.75
CA LYS A 182 31.99 12.25 15.06
C LYS A 182 32.07 12.65 16.53
N ALA A 183 32.13 11.65 17.41
CA ALA A 183 32.48 11.88 18.80
C ALA A 183 33.89 12.48 18.84
N LYS A 184 33.99 13.80 18.98
CA LYS A 184 35.24 14.44 19.41
C LYS A 184 35.45 13.99 20.84
N THR A 185 36.37 13.05 21.07
CA THR A 185 36.96 12.84 22.39
C THR A 185 37.66 14.13 22.78
N ALA A 186 36.93 14.99 23.49
CA ALA A 186 37.51 16.15 24.13
C ALA A 186 38.46 15.62 25.21
N PHE A 187 39.76 15.62 24.91
CA PHE A 187 40.80 15.51 25.92
C PHE A 187 40.69 16.72 26.85
N VAL A 188 39.84 16.61 27.87
CA VAL A 188 39.88 17.47 29.06
C VAL A 188 41.08 16.98 29.88
N SER A 189 42.29 17.32 29.42
CA SER A 189 43.54 16.97 30.11
C SER A 189 44.57 18.09 29.97
N GLN A 190 44.11 19.33 29.87
CA GLN A 190 44.99 20.49 29.96
C GLN A 190 44.46 21.42 31.06
N ASN A 191 45.08 21.25 32.24
CA ASN A 191 45.16 22.21 33.35
C ASN A 191 44.03 22.21 34.40
N GLN A 192 44.08 21.28 35.36
CA GLN A 192 43.86 21.67 36.77
C GLN A 192 44.63 20.76 37.75
N GLN A 193 45.32 21.42 38.68
CA GLN A 193 46.49 21.00 39.45
C GLN A 193 46.27 19.80 40.39
N ILE A 194 47.26 18.90 40.42
CA ILE A 194 47.52 18.05 41.59
C ILE A 194 48.09 18.98 42.67
N ASN A 195 47.34 19.25 43.73
CA ASN A 195 47.88 19.86 44.94
C ASN A 195 48.76 18.83 45.66
N SER A 196 50.07 18.83 45.37
CA SER A 196 51.07 18.19 46.21
C SER A 196 51.20 18.99 47.52
N ASN A 197 50.76 18.39 48.62
CA ASN A 197 50.94 18.95 49.95
C ASN A 197 52.45 19.02 50.28
N LYS A 198 52.92 20.27 50.42
CA LYS A 198 54.05 20.78 51.22
C LYS A 198 55.09 19.76 51.70
N ASP A 199 56.31 19.98 51.21
CA ASP A 199 57.54 19.76 51.97
C ASP A 199 57.43 20.40 53.36
N ASN A 200 57.66 19.63 54.41
CA ASN A 200 58.18 20.14 55.66
C ASN A 200 59.55 19.49 55.89
N LYS A 201 60.56 20.36 55.97
CA LYS A 201 61.97 20.05 56.11
C LYS A 201 62.32 19.58 57.52
N ASP A 202 63.53 19.02 57.56
CA ASP A 202 64.52 19.04 58.64
C ASP A 202 64.67 17.77 59.51
N GLU A 203 65.79 17.11 59.22
CA GLU A 203 66.63 16.20 60.00
C GLU A 203 66.34 16.04 61.51
N LYS A 204 66.33 14.78 61.98
CA LYS A 204 67.41 14.25 62.83
C LYS A 204 67.33 12.74 63.02
N ILE A 205 68.51 12.14 62.86
CA ILE A 205 68.97 10.77 63.15
C ILE A 205 68.61 10.38 64.61
N ILE A 206 68.21 9.14 64.93
CA ILE A 206 69.04 8.01 65.45
C ILE A 206 68.20 6.71 65.52
N ASP A 207 68.78 5.60 65.06
CA ASP A 207 68.37 4.22 65.35
C ASP A 207 68.49 3.87 66.85
N SER A 208 67.62 2.98 67.34
CA SER A 208 67.97 1.67 67.92
C SER A 208 67.09 1.25 69.10
N LYS A 209 66.64 -0.01 69.01
CA LYS A 209 66.07 -0.94 70.03
C LYS A 209 64.66 -0.71 70.56
#